data_AF-A0AAU8DNW6-F1
#
_entry.id   AF-A0AAU8DNW6-F1
#
_cell.length_a   1.000
_cell.length_b   1.000
_cell.length_c   1.000
_cell.angle_alpha   90.00
_cell.angle_beta   90.00
_cell.angle_gamma   90.00
#
_symmetry.space_group_name_H-M   'P 1'
#
loop_
_entity.id
_entity.type
_entity.pdbx_description
1 polymer ?
#
loop_
_entity_poly.entity_id
_entity_poly.type
_entity_poly.pdbx_seq_one_letter_code
_entity_poly.pdbx_strand_id
1 'polypeptide(L)'
;MAERGGRADHAVPEVHSEPAAELKVVAVAAPLSKDAREQLAQRMGPSFLVLDIRAAPRSADLVIAPVVSPQTIGALKQQFPQARVVVAEITDPSWGVQLPGPVGRAVDAGADGYLVADSLQDVAAYAASEDRPVLAAPAFGQLDVRRESLDEMVTELLALRQAELGPGTGADTA
;
A
#
# COMPACT_ATOMS: atom_id res chain seq x y z
N MET A 1 9.70 -70.53 39.97
CA MET A 1 10.46 -69.29 39.69
C MET A 1 10.34 -69.00 38.21
N ALA A 2 9.58 -67.96 37.85
CA ALA A 2 9.36 -67.54 36.47
C ALA A 2 9.61 -66.04 36.39
N GLU A 3 10.68 -65.63 35.69
CA GLU A 3 10.96 -64.22 35.40
C GLU A 3 10.21 -63.83 34.12
N ARG A 4 9.25 -62.90 34.26
CA ARG A 4 8.64 -62.19 33.13
C ARG A 4 9.43 -60.91 32.91
N GLY A 5 10.23 -60.88 31.83
CA GLY A 5 10.83 -59.65 31.31
C GLY A 5 9.75 -58.72 30.76
N GLY A 6 9.59 -57.56 31.39
CA GLY A 6 8.74 -56.48 30.90
C GLY A 6 9.37 -55.82 29.68
N ARG A 7 8.66 -55.87 28.53
CA ARG A 7 8.93 -54.97 27.40
C ARG A 7 8.52 -53.57 27.82
N ALA A 8 9.49 -52.66 27.83
CA ALA A 8 9.22 -51.24 27.90
C ALA A 8 8.46 -50.81 26.63
N ASP A 9 7.26 -50.24 26.83
CA ASP A 9 6.54 -49.50 25.81
C ASP A 9 7.43 -48.37 25.30
N HIS A 10 7.91 -48.50 24.06
CA HIS A 10 8.45 -47.39 23.31
C HIS A 10 7.27 -46.51 22.87
N ALA A 11 6.96 -45.51 23.67
CA ALA A 11 6.08 -44.43 23.26
C ALA A 11 6.72 -43.75 22.04
N VAL A 12 6.14 -43.98 20.87
CA VAL A 12 6.47 -43.26 19.65
C VAL A 12 6.11 -41.79 19.88
N PRO A 13 7.04 -40.83 19.76
CA PRO A 13 6.66 -39.42 19.87
C PRO A 13 5.70 -39.11 18.71
N GLU A 14 4.48 -38.69 19.04
CA GLU A 14 3.56 -38.13 18.06
C GLU A 14 4.25 -36.91 17.44
N VAL A 15 4.64 -37.04 16.18
CA VAL A 15 5.14 -35.93 15.39
C VAL A 15 3.92 -35.05 15.12
N HIS A 16 3.72 -34.04 15.97
CA HIS A 16 2.83 -32.93 15.68
C HIS A 16 3.44 -32.19 14.48
N SER A 17 3.12 -32.66 13.28
CA SER A 17 3.38 -31.93 12.05
C SER A 17 2.53 -30.67 12.14
N GLU A 18 3.15 -29.54 12.46
CA GLU A 18 2.51 -28.24 12.25
C GLU A 18 2.02 -28.24 10.79
N PRO A 19 0.75 -27.88 10.53
CA PRO A 19 0.23 -27.86 9.17
C PRO A 19 1.16 -26.96 8.36
N ALA A 20 1.78 -27.52 7.31
CA ALA A 20 2.67 -26.78 6.44
C ALA A 20 1.96 -25.48 6.05
N ALA A 21 2.52 -24.34 6.47
CA ALA A 21 1.90 -23.05 6.27
C ALA A 21 1.57 -22.90 4.78
N GLU A 22 0.28 -22.70 4.47
CA GLU A 22 -0.21 -22.64 3.10
C GLU A 22 0.53 -21.54 2.34
N LEU A 23 1.18 -21.94 1.23
CA LEU A 23 1.99 -21.04 0.42
C LEU A 23 1.07 -20.02 -0.27
N LYS A 24 1.24 -18.74 0.05
CA LYS A 24 0.50 -17.64 -0.57
C LYS A 24 1.18 -17.13 -1.82
N VAL A 25 0.44 -17.07 -2.91
CA VAL A 25 0.94 -16.60 -4.21
C VAL A 25 0.64 -15.12 -4.38
N VAL A 26 1.70 -14.35 -4.61
CA VAL A 26 1.66 -12.90 -4.81
C VAL A 26 2.04 -12.59 -6.26
N ALA A 27 1.11 -12.01 -7.02
CA ALA A 27 1.37 -11.52 -8.36
C ALA A 27 1.78 -10.04 -8.33
N VAL A 28 2.89 -9.69 -8.99
CA VAL A 28 3.36 -8.31 -9.10
C VAL A 28 3.07 -7.78 -10.49
N ALA A 29 2.18 -6.80 -10.58
CA ALA A 29 1.78 -6.10 -11.80
C ALA A 29 2.66 -4.87 -12.09
N ALA A 30 3.95 -4.98 -11.79
CA ALA A 30 4.94 -3.93 -11.97
C ALA A 30 6.23 -4.53 -12.53
N PRO A 31 7.04 -3.74 -13.28
CA PRO A 31 8.29 -4.20 -13.88
C PRO A 31 9.41 -4.32 -12.83
N LEU A 32 9.21 -5.16 -11.81
CA LEU A 32 10.27 -5.51 -10.86
C LEU A 32 11.27 -6.45 -11.54
N SER A 33 12.55 -6.29 -11.24
CA SER A 33 13.57 -7.27 -11.61
C SER A 33 13.31 -8.60 -10.87
N LYS A 34 13.98 -9.68 -11.32
CA LYS A 34 13.91 -10.97 -10.62
C LYS A 34 14.42 -10.82 -9.19
N ASP A 35 15.59 -10.21 -9.03
CA ASP A 35 16.23 -9.98 -7.73
C ASP A 35 15.33 -9.13 -6.81
N ALA A 36 14.69 -8.07 -7.32
CA ALA A 36 13.75 -7.27 -6.54
C ALA A 36 12.54 -8.08 -6.05
N ARG A 37 12.01 -9.01 -6.86
CA ARG A 37 10.93 -9.92 -6.43
C ARG A 37 11.40 -10.94 -5.40
N GLU A 38 12.61 -11.48 -5.55
CA GLU A 38 13.19 -12.42 -4.57
C GLU A 38 13.40 -11.73 -3.22
N GLN A 39 13.90 -10.50 -3.22
CA GLN A 39 14.05 -9.72 -2.00
C GLN A 39 12.70 -9.36 -1.37
N LEU A 40 11.69 -9.03 -2.18
CA LEU A 40 10.33 -8.83 -1.68
C LEU A 40 9.80 -10.11 -1.01
N ALA A 41 9.95 -11.27 -1.66
CA ALA A 41 9.54 -12.57 -1.10
C ALA A 41 10.25 -12.86 0.22
N GLN A 42 11.57 -12.67 0.29
CA GLN A 42 12.35 -12.85 1.51
C GLN A 42 11.85 -11.96 2.65
N ARG A 43 11.51 -10.70 2.36
CA ARG A 43 10.97 -9.76 3.36
C ARG A 43 9.56 -10.13 3.82
N MET A 44 8.76 -10.76 2.96
CA MET A 44 7.42 -11.26 3.32
C MET A 44 7.48 -12.57 4.12
N GLY A 45 8.56 -13.34 3.98
CA GLY A 45 8.81 -14.58 4.69
C GLY A 45 8.53 -15.84 3.85
N PRO A 46 8.84 -17.03 4.40
CA PRO A 46 8.91 -18.29 3.64
C PRO A 46 7.56 -18.79 3.12
N SER A 47 6.44 -18.26 3.62
CA SER A 47 5.09 -18.65 3.21
C SER A 47 4.59 -17.86 1.99
N PHE A 48 5.45 -17.09 1.31
CA PHE A 48 5.08 -16.28 0.16
C PHE A 48 5.88 -16.64 -1.09
N LEU A 49 5.17 -16.83 -2.20
CA LEU A 49 5.74 -16.95 -3.54
C LEU A 49 5.43 -15.69 -4.33
N VAL A 50 6.44 -14.87 -4.64
CA VAL A 50 6.28 -13.63 -5.40
C VAL A 50 6.61 -13.87 -6.87
N LEU A 51 5.62 -13.68 -7.74
CA LEU A 51 5.70 -13.91 -9.18
C LEU A 51 5.47 -12.62 -9.95
N ASP A 52 6.08 -12.53 -11.13
CA ASP A 52 5.64 -11.59 -12.16
C ASP A 52 4.21 -11.92 -12.56
N ILE A 53 3.35 -10.91 -12.74
CA ILE A 53 1.94 -11.11 -13.10
C ILE A 53 1.75 -11.99 -14.35
N ARG A 54 2.70 -11.98 -15.30
CA ARG A 54 2.65 -12.80 -16.52
C ARG A 54 2.83 -14.30 -16.26
N ALA A 55 3.47 -14.64 -15.15
CA ALA A 55 3.72 -16.02 -14.72
C ALA A 55 2.78 -16.46 -13.58
N ALA A 56 2.01 -15.53 -13.00
CA ALA A 56 1.15 -15.82 -11.87
C ALA A 56 -0.12 -16.58 -12.29
N PRO A 57 -0.52 -17.63 -11.55
CA PRO A 57 -1.79 -18.31 -11.80
C PRO A 57 -2.98 -17.44 -11.41
N ARG A 58 -4.16 -17.68 -12.01
CA ARG A 58 -5.41 -16.98 -11.66
C ARG A 58 -5.85 -17.17 -10.20
N SER A 59 -5.33 -18.21 -9.54
CA SER A 59 -5.53 -18.53 -8.12
C SER A 59 -4.61 -17.75 -7.17
N ALA A 60 -3.90 -16.70 -7.64
CA ALA A 60 -3.10 -15.88 -6.76
C ALA A 60 -3.93 -15.25 -5.63
N ASP A 61 -3.35 -15.15 -4.44
CA ASP A 61 -4.01 -14.61 -3.24
C ASP A 61 -3.93 -13.08 -3.15
N LEU A 62 -2.89 -12.50 -3.76
CA LEU A 62 -2.59 -11.07 -3.72
C LEU A 62 -2.07 -10.61 -5.08
N VAL A 63 -2.57 -9.46 -5.56
CA VAL A 63 -1.98 -8.71 -6.67
C VAL A 63 -1.47 -7.38 -6.12
N ILE A 64 -0.18 -7.10 -6.29
CA ILE A 64 0.42 -5.80 -6.01
C ILE A 64 0.52 -5.06 -7.34
N ALA A 65 -0.15 -3.92 -7.44
CA ALA A 65 -0.15 -3.06 -8.63
C ALA A 65 0.38 -1.67 -8.30
N PRO A 66 1.02 -0.97 -9.26
CA PRO A 66 1.28 0.46 -9.11
C PRO A 66 -0.04 1.25 -9.17
N VAL A 67 0.03 2.56 -8.96
CA VAL A 67 -1.12 3.45 -9.19
C VAL A 67 -1.55 3.36 -10.66
N VAL A 68 -2.74 2.79 -10.89
CA VAL A 68 -3.32 2.55 -12.21
C VAL A 68 -4.78 3.00 -12.25
N SER A 69 -5.37 3.01 -13.44
CA SER A 69 -6.77 3.43 -13.62
C SER A 69 -7.77 2.44 -13.01
N PRO A 70 -8.99 2.90 -12.67
CA PRO A 70 -10.07 2.01 -12.22
C PRO A 70 -10.38 0.89 -13.23
N GLN A 71 -10.28 1.16 -14.53
CA GLN A 71 -10.49 0.16 -15.58
C GLN A 71 -9.44 -0.95 -15.50
N THR A 72 -8.17 -0.59 -15.29
CA THR A 72 -7.09 -1.57 -15.09
C THR A 72 -7.29 -2.37 -13.79
N ILE A 73 -7.71 -1.73 -12.69
CA ILE A 73 -8.06 -2.45 -11.44
C ILE A 73 -9.19 -3.46 -11.70
N GLY A 74 -10.21 -3.07 -12.46
CA GLY A 74 -11.30 -3.95 -12.87
C GLY A 74 -10.80 -5.16 -13.67
N ALA A 75 -9.90 -4.95 -14.64
CA ALA A 75 -9.29 -6.03 -15.41
C ALA A 75 -8.47 -6.98 -14.53
N LEU A 76 -7.69 -6.45 -13.58
CA LEU A 76 -6.93 -7.26 -12.62
C LEU A 76 -7.86 -8.15 -11.77
N LYS A 77 -8.97 -7.60 -11.26
CA LYS A 77 -9.97 -8.38 -10.50
C LYS A 77 -10.65 -9.46 -11.34
N GLN A 78 -10.86 -9.24 -12.64
CA GLN A 78 -11.41 -10.27 -13.53
C GLN A 78 -10.40 -11.39 -13.80
N GLN A 79 -9.13 -11.03 -13.97
CA GLN A 79 -8.06 -12.00 -14.25
C GLN A 79 -7.71 -12.83 -13.00
N PHE A 80 -7.72 -12.21 -11.82
CA PHE A 80 -7.41 -12.81 -10.53
C PHE A 80 -8.60 -12.68 -9.55
N PRO A 81 -9.67 -13.47 -9.74
CA PRO A 81 -10.94 -13.28 -9.03
C PRO A 81 -10.89 -13.55 -7.53
N GLN A 82 -9.88 -14.32 -7.07
CA GLN A 82 -9.68 -14.64 -5.66
C GLN A 82 -8.68 -13.70 -4.97
N ALA A 83 -7.92 -12.92 -5.75
CA ALA A 83 -6.87 -12.10 -5.21
C ALA A 83 -7.42 -10.85 -4.53
N ARG A 84 -6.82 -10.49 -3.40
CA ARG A 84 -6.86 -9.10 -2.94
C ARG A 84 -5.99 -8.26 -3.89
N VAL A 85 -6.50 -7.14 -4.38
CA VAL A 85 -5.72 -6.21 -5.21
C VAL A 85 -5.29 -5.03 -4.33
N VAL A 86 -3.98 -4.81 -4.22
CA VAL A 86 -3.37 -3.71 -3.45
C VAL A 86 -2.64 -2.79 -4.41
N VAL A 87 -2.92 -1.50 -4.31
CA VAL A 87 -2.19 -0.45 -5.03
C VAL A 87 -1.08 0.08 -4.14
N ALA A 88 0.14 0.13 -4.65
CA ALA A 88 1.31 0.59 -3.92
C ALA A 88 2.14 1.58 -4.75
N GLU A 89 2.58 2.65 -4.10
CA GLU A 89 3.70 3.47 -4.56
C GLU A 89 4.97 2.93 -3.89
N ILE A 90 6.01 2.66 -4.68
CA ILE A 90 7.24 2.03 -4.19
C ILE A 90 8.44 2.74 -4.79
N THR A 91 9.29 3.27 -3.92
CA THR A 91 10.57 3.88 -4.28
C THR A 91 11.65 3.17 -3.48
N ASP A 92 12.42 2.31 -4.12
CA ASP A 92 13.58 1.64 -3.51
C ASP A 92 14.77 1.70 -4.49
N PRO A 93 15.62 2.73 -4.35
CA PRO A 93 16.80 2.90 -5.21
C PRO A 93 17.77 1.72 -5.11
N SER A 94 17.83 1.04 -3.97
CA SER A 94 18.75 -0.10 -3.73
C SER A 94 18.46 -1.28 -4.67
N TRP A 95 17.22 -1.38 -5.15
CA TRP A 95 16.75 -2.43 -6.07
C TRP A 95 16.28 -1.85 -7.41
N GLY A 96 16.57 -0.58 -7.68
CA GLY A 96 16.17 0.10 -8.92
C GLY A 96 14.66 0.24 -9.10
N VAL A 97 13.89 0.19 -8.01
CA VAL A 97 12.43 0.26 -8.05
C VAL A 97 12.00 1.72 -7.97
N GLN A 98 11.29 2.18 -8.99
CA GLN A 98 10.68 3.51 -9.07
C GLN A 98 9.25 3.35 -9.59
N LEU A 99 8.29 3.31 -8.67
CA LEU A 99 6.85 3.26 -8.95
C LEU A 99 6.20 4.48 -8.28
N PRO A 100 6.47 5.70 -8.78
CA PRO A 100 5.96 6.91 -8.18
C PRO A 100 4.45 7.04 -8.44
N GLY A 101 3.75 7.68 -7.52
CA GLY A 101 2.37 8.10 -7.73
C GLY A 101 2.09 9.48 -7.15
N PRO A 102 0.82 9.91 -7.17
CA PRO A 102 0.43 11.25 -6.75
C PRO A 102 0.73 11.49 -5.26
N VAL A 103 0.66 10.47 -4.40
CA VAL A 103 0.90 10.64 -2.96
C VAL A 103 2.38 10.89 -2.70
N GLY A 104 3.27 10.07 -3.27
CA GLY A 104 4.70 10.24 -3.17
C GLY A 104 5.16 11.60 -3.71
N ARG A 105 4.61 12.03 -4.86
CA ARG A 105 4.91 13.38 -5.40
C ARG A 105 4.47 14.51 -4.49
N ALA A 106 3.31 14.39 -3.83
CA ALA A 106 2.85 15.39 -2.87
C ALA A 106 3.78 15.46 -1.66
N VAL A 107 4.21 14.31 -1.14
CA VAL A 107 5.18 14.22 -0.04
C VAL A 107 6.53 14.81 -0.45
N ASP A 108 7.06 14.47 -1.63
CA ASP A 108 8.32 15.01 -2.16
C ASP A 108 8.25 16.54 -2.36
N ALA A 109 7.06 17.09 -2.63
CA ALA A 109 6.83 18.53 -2.74
C ALA A 109 6.68 19.24 -1.37
N GLY A 110 6.71 18.50 -0.26
CA GLY A 110 6.65 19.04 1.10
C GLY A 110 5.28 18.94 1.77
N ALA A 111 4.36 18.10 1.28
CA ALA A 111 3.11 17.84 1.99
C ALA A 111 3.36 17.15 3.34
N ASP A 112 2.80 17.70 4.42
CA ASP A 112 2.90 17.16 5.77
C ASP A 112 2.09 15.86 5.98
N GLY A 113 1.18 15.53 5.06
CA GLY A 113 0.33 14.36 5.17
C GLY A 113 -0.57 14.14 3.95
N TYR A 114 -1.20 12.97 3.90
CA TYR A 114 -2.22 12.60 2.92
C TYR A 114 -3.44 12.04 3.64
N LEU A 115 -4.61 12.64 3.39
CA LEU A 115 -5.88 12.27 4.00
C LEU A 115 -6.84 11.77 2.92
N VAL A 116 -7.37 10.57 3.12
CA VAL A 116 -8.56 10.08 2.42
C VAL A 116 -9.73 10.24 3.39
N ALA A 117 -10.69 11.08 3.02
CA ALA A 117 -11.85 11.40 3.83
C ALA A 117 -13.13 11.14 3.04
N ASP A 118 -14.12 10.53 3.69
CA ASP A 118 -15.43 10.27 3.09
C ASP A 118 -16.43 11.41 3.39
N SER A 119 -16.04 12.35 4.27
CA SER A 119 -16.86 13.51 4.65
C SER A 119 -16.02 14.75 5.01
N LEU A 120 -16.66 15.93 4.97
CA LEU A 120 -16.04 17.17 5.46
C LEU A 120 -15.81 17.14 6.97
N GLN A 121 -16.61 16.39 7.72
CA GLN A 121 -16.42 16.18 9.15
C GLN A 121 -15.10 15.47 9.44
N ASP A 122 -14.71 14.49 8.61
CA ASP A 122 -13.42 13.79 8.77
C ASP A 122 -12.24 14.72 8.50
N VAL A 123 -12.37 15.61 7.51
CA VAL A 123 -11.36 16.65 7.24
C VAL A 123 -11.25 17.62 8.41
N ALA A 124 -12.37 18.09 8.94
CA ALA A 124 -12.38 19.00 10.09
C ALA A 124 -11.78 18.35 11.34
N ALA A 125 -12.08 17.08 11.59
CA ALA A 125 -11.51 16.31 12.70
C ALA A 125 -9.99 16.17 12.58
N TYR A 126 -9.50 15.83 11.38
CA TYR A 126 -8.05 15.75 11.11
C TYR A 126 -7.34 17.10 11.24
N ALA A 127 -7.94 18.18 10.73
CA ALA A 127 -7.36 19.51 10.81
C ALA A 127 -7.35 20.08 12.24
N ALA A 128 -8.30 19.68 13.08
CA ALA A 128 -8.40 20.09 14.48
C ALA A 128 -7.53 19.26 15.44
N SER A 129 -7.02 18.09 15.01
CA SER A 129 -6.10 17.29 15.83
C SER A 129 -4.67 17.82 15.73
N GLU A 130 -4.05 18.15 16.87
CA GLU A 130 -2.62 18.53 16.92
C GLU A 130 -1.68 17.34 16.72
N ASP A 131 -2.19 16.12 16.94
CA ASP A 131 -1.48 14.87 16.65
C ASP A 131 -1.60 14.56 15.15
N ARG A 132 -0.44 14.41 14.50
CA ARG A 132 -0.32 14.11 13.06
C ARG A 132 -0.06 12.61 12.82
N PRO A 133 -1.06 11.72 12.83
CA PRO A 133 -0.86 10.37 12.31
C PRO A 133 -0.99 10.37 10.78
N VAL A 134 -0.03 9.72 10.13
CA VAL A 134 -0.05 9.40 8.70
C VAL A 134 -0.59 7.98 8.52
N LEU A 135 -1.59 7.85 7.64
CA LEU A 135 -2.27 6.65 7.11
C LEU A 135 -3.31 5.95 8.02
N ALA A 136 -4.59 6.25 7.77
CA ALA A 136 -5.70 5.35 8.01
C ALA A 136 -6.51 5.20 6.71
N ALA A 137 -6.85 3.97 6.33
CA ALA A 137 -7.65 3.67 5.14
C ALA A 137 -9.01 3.09 5.56
N PRO A 138 -10.14 3.74 5.22
CA PRO A 138 -11.45 3.12 5.17
C PRO A 138 -11.92 2.87 3.72
N ALA A 139 -13.07 2.20 3.60
CA ALA A 139 -13.59 1.60 2.38
C ALA A 139 -14.17 2.63 1.39
N PHE A 140 -13.67 2.63 0.16
CA PHE A 140 -14.02 3.59 -0.90
C PHE A 140 -15.51 3.59 -1.28
N GLY A 141 -16.15 4.75 -1.13
CA GLY A 141 -17.31 5.19 -1.91
C GLY A 141 -16.86 6.03 -3.11
N GLN A 142 -17.42 5.76 -4.29
CA GLN A 142 -17.02 6.40 -5.55
C GLN A 142 -17.64 7.80 -5.66
N LEU A 143 -16.84 8.85 -5.48
CA LEU A 143 -17.18 10.22 -5.88
C LEU A 143 -16.50 10.55 -7.22
N ASP A 144 -17.32 10.98 -8.18
CA ASP A 144 -16.87 11.44 -9.49
C ASP A 144 -16.47 12.92 -9.38
N VAL A 145 -15.16 13.18 -9.26
CA VAL A 145 -14.58 14.53 -9.33
C VAL A 145 -13.56 14.55 -10.44
N ARG A 146 -13.78 15.42 -11.45
CA ARG A 146 -12.87 15.58 -12.58
C ARG A 146 -11.55 16.18 -12.10
N ARG A 147 -10.46 15.48 -12.42
CA ARG A 147 -9.09 15.69 -11.93
C ARG A 147 -8.45 17.02 -12.35
N GLU A 148 -9.06 17.77 -13.26
CA GLU A 148 -8.45 18.95 -13.90
C GLU A 148 -8.82 20.28 -13.21
N SER A 149 -9.77 20.33 -12.25
CA SER A 149 -10.26 21.62 -11.68
C SER A 149 -9.80 21.95 -10.26
N LEU A 150 -9.14 21.03 -9.54
CA LEU A 150 -8.82 21.23 -8.12
C LEU A 150 -7.51 22.00 -7.91
N ASP A 151 -6.47 21.71 -8.69
CA ASP A 151 -5.19 22.40 -8.59
C ASP A 151 -5.30 23.88 -8.99
N GLU A 152 -6.10 24.18 -10.02
CA GLU A 152 -6.41 25.56 -10.42
C GLU A 152 -7.17 26.30 -9.33
N MET A 153 -8.19 25.65 -8.73
CA MET A 153 -8.99 26.21 -7.65
C MET A 153 -8.15 26.49 -6.40
N VAL A 154 -7.24 25.58 -6.01
CA VAL A 154 -6.34 25.81 -4.87
C VAL A 154 -5.37 26.96 -5.17
N THR A 155 -4.84 27.03 -6.39
CA THR A 155 -3.95 28.12 -6.82
C THR A 155 -4.67 29.47 -6.78
N GLU A 156 -5.93 29.53 -7.22
CA GLU A 156 -6.75 30.73 -7.18
C GLU A 156 -7.06 31.17 -5.75
N LEU A 157 -7.39 30.24 -4.85
CA LEU A 157 -7.61 30.53 -3.42
C LEU A 157 -6.34 31.06 -2.74
N LEU A 158 -5.16 30.53 -3.10
CA LEU A 158 -3.88 31.04 -2.59
C LEU A 158 -3.58 32.45 -3.11
N ALA A 159 -3.86 32.73 -4.38
CA ALA A 159 -3.71 34.07 -4.96
C ALA A 159 -4.65 35.08 -4.28
N LEU A 160 -5.90 34.71 -4.00
CA LEU A 160 -6.85 35.53 -3.24
C LEU A 160 -6.35 35.81 -1.82
N ARG A 161 -5.81 34.79 -1.13
CA ARG A 161 -5.26 34.97 0.22
C ARG A 161 -4.08 35.94 0.23
N GLN A 162 -3.20 35.89 -0.77
CA GLN A 162 -2.07 36.82 -0.87
C GLN A 162 -2.52 38.26 -1.18
N ALA A 163 -3.58 38.44 -1.97
CA ALA A 163 -4.16 39.75 -2.25
C ALA A 163 -4.83 40.38 -1.01
N GLU A 164 -5.51 39.58 -0.19
CA GLU A 164 -6.15 40.02 1.05
C GLU A 164 -5.15 40.36 2.17
N LEU A 165 -3.97 39.73 2.17
CA LEU A 165 -2.91 40.02 3.14
C LEU A 165 -2.13 41.31 2.82
N GLY A 166 -2.29 41.86 1.60
CA GLY A 166 -1.62 43.07 1.13
C GLY A 166 -0.09 42.95 1.06
N PRO A 167 0.61 43.80 0.28
CA PRO A 167 2.05 43.93 0.42
C PRO A 167 2.30 44.44 1.85
N GLY A 168 2.95 43.62 2.67
CA GLY A 168 3.40 44.01 3.99
C GLY A 168 4.06 45.39 3.89
N THR A 169 3.59 46.29 4.74
CA THR A 169 4.10 47.64 4.98
C THR A 169 5.56 47.54 5.38
N GLY A 170 6.44 47.40 4.39
CA GLY A 170 7.87 47.36 4.49
C GLY A 170 8.43 48.47 3.61
N ALA A 171 8.98 49.50 4.27
CA ALA A 171 9.67 50.68 3.77
C ALA A 171 8.78 51.90 3.44
N ASP A 172 8.80 52.96 4.28
CA ASP A 172 9.81 54.02 4.16
C ASP A 172 9.80 55.01 5.36
N THR A 173 11.02 55.33 5.83
CA THR A 173 11.51 56.54 6.53
C THR A 173 10.68 57.28 7.60
N ALA A 174 11.16 57.24 8.85
CA ALA A 174 11.93 58.35 9.47
C ALA A 174 12.56 57.90 10.80
#